data_AF-A0A2N1F779-F1
#
_entry.id   AF-A0A2N1F779-F1
#
_cell.length_a   1.000
_cell.length_b   1.000
_cell.length_c   1.000
_cell.angle_alpha   90.00
_cell.angle_beta   90.00
_cell.angle_gamma   90.00
#
_symmetry.space_group_name_H-M   'P 1'
#
loop_
_entity.id
_entity.type
_entity.pdbx_description
1 polymer ?
#
loop_
_entity_poly.entity_id
_entity_poly.type
_entity_poly.pdbx_seq_one_letter_code
_entity_poly.pdbx_strand_id
1 'polypeptide(L)' 'MNKSTNKRNKYNTLVVMQLAKKWGVTTRFVTMSLRADRESETAEKLKKEYKRLVKQVEAVLE' A
#
# COMPACT_ATOMS: atom_id res chain seq x y z
N MET A 1 -19.23 13.92 21.80
CA MET A 1 -17.91 13.56 21.23
C MET A 1 -17.99 13.60 19.72
N ASN A 2 -17.55 14.69 19.10
CA ASN A 2 -17.51 14.84 17.65
C ASN A 2 -16.31 14.04 17.11
N LYS A 3 -16.45 12.72 17.01
CA LYS A 3 -15.40 11.84 16.47
C LYS A 3 -15.45 11.95 14.96
N SER A 4 -14.71 12.90 14.39
CA SER A 4 -14.29 12.80 12.99
C SER A 4 -13.39 11.57 12.89
N THR A 5 -13.97 10.41 12.58
CA THR A 5 -13.24 9.22 12.16
C THR A 5 -12.69 9.48 10.76
N ASN A 6 -11.75 10.44 10.66
CA ASN A 6 -10.80 10.48 9.58
C ASN A 6 -10.04 9.16 9.67
N LYS A 7 -10.53 8.12 8.98
CA LYS A 7 -9.75 6.94 8.68
C LYS A 7 -8.56 7.47 7.88
N ARG A 8 -7.47 7.80 8.57
CA ARG A 8 -6.18 8.04 7.93
C ARG A 8 -5.93 6.77 7.12
N ASN A 9 -6.06 6.87 5.81
CA ASN A 9 -5.66 5.78 4.93
C ASN A 9 -4.17 5.59 5.21
N LYS A 10 -3.83 4.58 6.01
CA LYS A 10 -2.45 4.26 6.42
C LYS A 10 -1.54 4.06 5.21
N TYR A 11 -2.14 3.74 4.06
CA TYR A 11 -1.47 3.49 2.81
C TYR A 11 -2.05 4.36 1.70
N ASN A 12 -1.20 4.77 0.76
CA ASN A 12 -1.61 5.49 -0.43
C ASN A 12 -2.49 4.57 -1.30
N THR A 13 -3.77 4.91 -1.44
CA THR A 13 -4.79 4.09 -2.11
C THR A 13 -4.49 3.89 -3.59
N LEU A 14 -3.96 4.92 -4.27
CA LEU A 14 -3.59 4.85 -5.68
C LEU A 14 -2.43 3.86 -5.89
N VAL A 15 -1.41 3.93 -5.04
CA VAL A 15 -0.26 3.00 -5.10
C VAL A 15 -0.72 1.56 -4.83
N VAL A 16 -1.61 1.35 -3.84
CA VAL A 16 -2.16 0.02 -3.54
C VAL A 16 -2.96 -0.54 -4.71
N MET A 17 -3.83 0.27 -5.34
CA MET A 17 -4.62 -0.15 -6.50
C MET A 17 -3.72 -0.51 -7.69
N GLN A 18 -2.70 0.30 -7.96
CA GLN A 18 -1.77 0.07 -9.05
C GLN A 18 -0.94 -1.20 -8.83
N LEU A 19 -0.48 -1.45 -7.59
CA LEU A 19 0.23 -2.68 -7.24
C LEU A 19 -0.66 -3.91 -7.39
N ALA A 20 -1.90 -3.83 -6.92
CA ALA A 20 -2.87 -4.92 -7.05
C ALA A 20 -3.06 -5.29 -8.54
N LYS A 21 -3.24 -4.29 -9.40
CA LYS A 21 -3.34 -4.47 -10.86
C LYS A 21 -2.07 -5.05 -11.48
N LYS A 22 -0.90 -4.52 -11.11
CA LYS A 22 0.41 -4.95 -11.64
C LYS A 22 0.73 -6.41 -11.30
N TRP A 23 0.44 -6.82 -10.08
CA TRP A 23 0.76 -8.15 -9.56
C TRP A 23 -0.36 -9.17 -9.76
N GLY A 24 -1.51 -8.76 -10.32
CA GLY A 24 -2.67 -9.65 -10.50
C GLY A 24 -3.28 -10.13 -9.19
N VAL A 25 -3.12 -9.37 -8.11
CA VAL A 25 -3.60 -9.72 -6.76
C VAL A 25 -4.68 -8.78 -6.28
N THR A 26 -5.39 -9.14 -5.22
CA THR A 26 -6.40 -8.25 -4.62
C THR A 26 -5.74 -7.12 -3.82
N THR A 27 -6.41 -5.97 -3.74
CA THR A 27 -5.99 -4.85 -2.87
C THR A 27 -5.91 -5.28 -1.39
N ARG A 28 -6.76 -6.23 -0.98
CA ARG A 28 -6.69 -6.87 0.33
C ARG A 28 -5.38 -7.63 0.52
N PHE A 29 -4.94 -8.40 -0.45
CA PHE A 29 -3.65 -9.10 -0.39
C PHE A 29 -2.48 -8.13 -0.28
N VAL A 30 -2.50 -7.04 -1.05
CA VAL A 30 -1.48 -5.97 -0.96
C VAL A 30 -1.48 -5.36 0.45
N THR A 31 -2.62 -4.95 0.98
CA THR A 31 -2.69 -4.33 2.32
C THR A 31 -2.30 -5.29 3.44
N MET A 32 -2.66 -6.58 3.37
CA MET A 32 -2.18 -7.61 4.31
C MET A 32 -0.67 -7.80 4.21
N SER A 33 -0.12 -7.79 3.00
CA SER A 33 1.34 -7.82 2.78
C SER A 33 2.00 -6.60 3.42
N LEU A 34 1.45 -5.39 3.24
CA LEU A 34 1.99 -4.16 3.84
C LEU A 34 1.86 -4.10 5.37
N ARG A 35 0.90 -4.83 5.95
CA ARG A 35 0.71 -4.95 7.40
C ARG A 35 1.61 -6.00 8.05
N ALA A 36 2.30 -6.81 7.24
CA ALA A 36 3.00 -8.02 7.67
C ALA A 36 2.05 -9.11 8.24
N ASP A 37 0.74 -9.04 7.94
CA ASP A 37 -0.21 -10.11 8.27
C ASP A 37 0.00 -11.36 7.40
N ARG A 38 0.72 -11.20 6.27
CA ARG A 38 1.09 -12.26 5.33
C ARG A 38 2.59 -12.16 5.05
N GLU A 39 3.32 -13.21 5.37
CA GLU A 39 4.74 -13.34 5.06
C GLU A 39 4.91 -14.36 3.93
N SER A 40 5.41 -13.88 2.80
CA SER A 40 5.72 -14.67 1.61
C SER A 40 6.74 -13.90 0.78
N GLU A 41 7.44 -14.57 -0.12
CA GLU A 41 8.39 -13.92 -1.02
C GLU A 41 7.71 -12.80 -1.84
N THR A 42 6.48 -13.05 -2.29
CA THR A 42 5.65 -12.06 -3.00
C THR A 42 5.29 -10.88 -2.12
N ALA A 43 4.93 -11.11 -0.85
CA ALA A 43 4.60 -10.05 0.09
C ALA A 43 5.80 -9.14 0.38
N GLU A 44 7.01 -9.71 0.50
CA GLU A 44 8.24 -8.94 0.68
C GLU A 44 8.57 -8.08 -0.55
N LYS A 45 8.39 -8.62 -1.76
CA LYS A 45 8.55 -7.86 -3.00
C LYS A 45 7.53 -6.70 -3.08
N LEU A 46 6.26 -6.96 -2.74
CA LEU A 46 5.21 -5.94 -2.67
C LEU A 46 5.54 -4.82 -1.68
N LYS A 47 6.04 -5.16 -0.47
CA LYS A 47 6.46 -4.17 0.54
C LYS A 47 7.55 -3.25 0.01
N LYS A 48 8.59 -3.81 -0.61
CA LYS A 48 9.71 -3.04 -1.17
C LYS A 48 9.24 -2.13 -2.30
N GLU A 49 8.42 -2.65 -3.20
CA GLU A 49 7.93 -1.88 -4.34
C GLU A 49 6.96 -0.76 -3.92
N TYR A 50 6.08 -1.03 -2.97
CA TYR A 50 5.20 -0.01 -2.38
C TYR A 50 6.01 1.16 -1.80
N LYS A 51 7.04 0.88 -0.98
CA LYS A 51 7.89 1.93 -0.41
C LYS A 51 8.58 2.78 -1.50
N ARG A 52 9.06 2.14 -2.57
CA ARG A 52 9.67 2.84 -3.70
C ARG A 52 8.68 3.75 -4.42
N LEU A 53 7.47 3.26 -4.70
CA LEU A 53 6.44 4.02 -5.39
C LEU A 53 5.92 5.19 -4.55
N VAL A 54 5.71 4.99 -3.25
CA VAL A 54 5.31 6.08 -2.35
C VAL A 54 6.36 7.18 -2.33
N LYS A 55 7.64 6.81 -2.19
CA LYS A 55 8.74 7.80 -2.22
C LYS A 55 8.78 8.58 -3.54
N GLN A 56 8.51 7.93 -4.66
CA GLN A 56 8.43 8.60 -5.97
C GLN A 56 7.23 9.54 -6.06
N VAL A 57 6.07 9.13 -5.53
CA VAL A 57 4.89 10.00 -5.48
C VAL A 57 5.15 11.22 -4.60
N GLU A 58 5.75 11.04 -3.43
CA GLU A 58 6.12 12.13 -2.53
C GLU A 58 7.11 13.10 -3.19
N ALA A 59 8.15 12.59 -3.86
CA ALA A 59 9.14 13.41 -4.55
C ALA A 59 8.59 14.19 -5.78
N VAL A 60 7.45 13.79 -6.34
CA VAL A 60 6.77 14.51 -7.43
C VAL A 60 5.80 15.57 -6.89
N LEU A 61 5.35 15.43 -5.65
CA LEU A 61 4.45 16.36 -4.99
C LEU A 61 5.19 17.48 -4.23
N GLU A 62 6.50 17.33 -4.00
CA GLU A 62 7.44 18.39 -3.60
C GLU A 62 7.82 19.28 -4.79
#